data_AF-A0A814LAH9-F1
#
_entry.id   AF-A0A814LAH9-F1
#
_cell.length_a   1.000
_cell.length_b   1.000
_cell.length_c   1.000
_cell.angle_alpha   90.00
_cell.angle_beta   90.00
_cell.angle_gamma   90.00
#
_symmetry.space_group_name_H-M   'P 1'
#
loop_
_entity.id
_entity.type
_entity.pdbx_description
1 polymer ?
#
loop_
_entity_poly.entity_id
_entity_poly.type
_entity_poly.pdbx_seq_one_letter_code
_entity_poly.pdbx_strand_id
1 'polypeptide(L)'
;MTTTNLLTELDIKEHGVIERWRYLQKSKEAKLKSKHSSIDQATLAQQIHDKNLRNKHEQTLSNAYACDQTKHDAIVQLLSNRQEHDRRRLAEDLNVFRAKYQQATDARESDLNLNDITQSINSSCLYFDGEDRNKPDRERKQKNQMTRWIVEQCRQKCLEIEEQRMTDRAYDYNQLAVVDHLKTLEAIQMKRRRQLSNNIKAFNQAEQKQCQRRVRETMEYEDKKQEITNMLTEEILTEKKYLSKFQFSTQHRLLIRPKDMSSSSSTR
;
A
#
# COMPACT_ATOMS: atom_id res chain seq x y z
N MET A 1 37.54 37.29 -51.33
CA MET A 1 36.18 37.05 -51.87
C MET A 1 35.33 36.47 -50.75
N THR A 2 34.51 37.29 -50.11
CA THR A 2 33.60 36.89 -49.02
C THR A 2 32.21 36.71 -49.60
N THR A 3 31.80 35.47 -49.82
CA THR A 3 30.46 35.11 -50.30
C THR A 3 29.45 35.28 -49.17
N THR A 4 28.61 36.30 -49.26
CA THR A 4 27.42 36.47 -48.42
C THR A 4 26.34 35.51 -48.91
N ASN A 5 26.18 34.38 -48.22
CA ASN A 5 25.04 33.48 -48.44
C ASN A 5 23.75 34.19 -48.04
N LEU A 6 22.90 34.48 -49.01
CA LEU A 6 21.54 34.98 -48.79
C LEU A 6 20.70 33.79 -48.30
N LEU A 7 20.26 33.85 -47.05
CA LEU A 7 19.36 32.86 -46.45
C LEU A 7 18.02 32.87 -47.21
N THR A 8 17.58 31.70 -47.65
CA THR A 8 16.31 31.52 -48.35
C THR A 8 15.14 31.63 -47.37
N GLU A 9 13.94 32.05 -47.79
CA GLU A 9 12.76 32.13 -46.90
C GLU A 9 12.42 30.80 -46.19
N LEU A 10 12.79 29.68 -46.81
CA LEU A 10 12.68 28.34 -46.24
C LEU A 10 13.65 28.15 -45.07
N ASP A 11 14.90 28.62 -45.17
CA ASP A 11 15.90 28.54 -44.10
C ASP A 11 15.47 29.36 -42.87
N ILE A 12 14.79 30.49 -43.07
CA ILE A 12 14.28 31.33 -41.97
C ILE A 12 13.16 30.60 -41.20
N LYS A 13 12.28 29.89 -41.91
CA LYS A 13 11.21 29.09 -41.28
C LYS A 13 11.78 27.89 -40.53
N GLU A 14 12.74 27.18 -41.12
CA GLU A 14 13.43 26.05 -40.48
C GLU A 14 14.18 26.51 -39.23
N HIS A 15 14.90 27.64 -39.31
CA HIS A 15 15.57 28.23 -38.15
C HIS A 15 14.57 28.62 -37.05
N GLY A 16 13.38 29.13 -37.39
CA GLY A 16 12.33 29.47 -36.42
C GLY A 16 11.65 28.25 -35.77
N VAL A 17 11.63 27.10 -36.44
CA VAL A 17 11.15 25.83 -35.86
C VAL A 17 12.21 25.24 -34.93
N ILE A 18 13.47 25.29 -35.32
CA ILE A 18 14.61 24.82 -34.52
C ILE A 18 14.75 25.62 -33.21
N GLU A 19 14.64 26.95 -33.27
CA GLU A 19 14.71 27.80 -32.07
C GLU A 19 13.53 27.57 -31.12
N ARG A 20 12.32 27.38 -31.64
CA ARG A 20 11.16 26.99 -30.82
C ARG A 20 11.35 25.63 -30.16
N TRP A 21 11.90 24.66 -30.87
CA TRP A 21 12.22 23.33 -30.33
C TRP A 21 13.28 23.42 -29.21
N ARG A 22 14.34 24.22 -29.42
CA ARG A 22 15.38 24.47 -28.40
C ARG A 22 14.82 25.15 -27.15
N TYR A 23 13.93 26.12 -27.31
CA TYR A 23 13.26 26.79 -26.19
C TYR A 23 12.41 25.82 -25.37
N LEU A 24 11.64 24.95 -26.04
CA LEU A 24 10.82 23.94 -25.38
C LEU A 24 11.68 22.89 -24.65
N GLN A 25 12.81 22.47 -25.24
CA GLN A 25 13.75 21.56 -24.58
C GLN A 25 14.37 22.18 -23.33
N LYS A 26 14.85 23.43 -23.40
CA LYS A 26 15.37 24.16 -22.24
C LYS A 26 14.31 24.32 -21.14
N SER A 27 13.06 24.60 -21.50
CA SER A 27 11.95 24.70 -20.54
C SER A 27 11.63 23.35 -19.88
N LYS A 28 11.65 22.25 -20.64
CA LYS A 28 11.46 20.89 -20.12
C LYS A 28 12.60 20.48 -19.19
N GLU A 29 13.86 20.73 -19.57
CA GLU A 29 15.03 20.45 -18.74
C GLU A 29 15.05 21.30 -17.46
N ALA A 30 14.68 22.58 -17.54
CA ALA A 30 14.53 23.44 -16.36
C ALA A 30 13.45 22.92 -15.40
N LYS A 31 12.30 22.48 -15.94
CA LYS A 31 11.23 21.83 -15.16
C LYS A 31 11.65 20.48 -14.58
N LEU A 32 12.47 19.71 -15.28
CA LEU A 32 12.97 18.42 -14.79
C LEU A 32 14.00 18.61 -13.66
N LYS A 33 14.87 19.63 -13.80
CA LYS A 33 15.86 20.00 -12.78
C LYS A 33 15.19 20.55 -11.51
N SER A 34 14.12 21.33 -11.63
CA SER A 34 13.37 21.82 -10.46
C SER A 34 12.48 20.76 -9.79
N LYS A 35 12.05 19.72 -10.52
CA LYS A 35 11.22 18.62 -10.00
C LYS A 35 11.89 17.76 -8.93
N HIS A 36 13.21 17.73 -8.85
CA HIS A 36 13.91 16.83 -7.94
C HIS A 36 14.03 17.35 -6.49
N SER A 37 13.81 18.65 -6.23
CA SER A 37 13.97 19.20 -4.86
C SER A 37 13.03 20.37 -4.48
N SER A 38 12.15 20.85 -5.37
CA SER A 38 11.30 22.01 -5.07
C SER A 38 9.98 21.61 -4.41
N ILE A 39 10.01 21.31 -3.11
CA ILE A 39 8.80 21.30 -2.30
C ILE A 39 8.39 22.76 -2.05
N ASP A 40 7.18 23.12 -2.42
CA ASP A 40 6.63 24.44 -2.15
C ASP A 40 6.32 24.58 -0.65
N GLN A 41 7.29 25.14 0.07
CA GLN A 41 7.24 25.27 1.52
C GLN A 41 6.09 26.18 1.99
N ALA A 42 5.70 27.17 1.18
CA ALA A 42 4.64 28.10 1.53
C ALA A 42 3.27 27.41 1.51
N THR A 43 2.97 26.65 0.45
CA THR A 43 1.71 25.89 0.38
C THR A 43 1.67 24.77 1.40
N LEU A 44 2.79 24.11 1.67
CA LEU A 44 2.86 23.10 2.73
C LEU A 44 2.62 23.70 4.12
N ALA A 45 3.20 24.86 4.43
CA ALA A 45 2.96 25.55 5.70
C ALA A 45 1.49 25.96 5.86
N GLN A 46 0.87 26.44 4.78
CA GLN A 46 -0.57 26.76 4.77
C GLN A 46 -1.43 25.52 5.02
N GLN A 47 -1.12 24.39 4.36
CA GLN A 47 -1.84 23.13 4.57
C GLN A 47 -1.72 22.61 6.01
N ILE A 48 -0.54 22.75 6.63
CA ILE A 48 -0.34 22.40 8.04
C ILE A 48 -1.15 23.32 8.94
N HIS A 49 -1.17 24.62 8.66
CA HIS A 49 -1.96 25.59 9.42
C HIS A 49 -3.47 25.28 9.35
N ASP A 50 -4.00 25.04 8.15
CA ASP A 50 -5.41 24.69 7.94
C ASP A 50 -5.77 23.37 8.63
N LYS A 51 -4.88 22.37 8.56
CA LYS A 51 -5.07 21.10 9.29
C LYS A 51 -5.13 21.32 10.79
N ASN A 52 -4.24 22.14 11.34
CA ASN A 52 -4.23 22.46 12.77
C ASN A 52 -5.49 23.21 13.21
N LEU A 53 -5.99 24.14 12.40
CA LEU A 53 -7.26 24.82 12.67
C LEU A 53 -8.45 23.86 12.67
N ARG A 54 -8.53 22.96 11.69
CA ARG A 54 -9.56 21.91 11.64
C ARG A 54 -9.51 21.01 12.87
N ASN A 55 -8.32 20.53 13.23
CA ASN A 55 -8.13 19.67 14.40
C ASN A 55 -8.54 20.39 15.70
N LYS A 56 -8.17 21.67 15.87
CA LYS A 56 -8.60 22.45 17.03
C LYS A 56 -10.12 22.61 17.08
N HIS A 57 -10.74 22.89 15.94
CA HIS A 57 -12.19 23.02 15.86
C HIS A 57 -12.89 21.70 16.22
N GLU A 58 -12.44 20.58 15.65
CA GLU A 58 -12.96 19.25 15.98
C GLU A 58 -12.78 18.91 17.47
N GLN A 59 -11.63 19.25 18.05
CA GLN A 59 -11.38 19.07 19.47
C GLN A 59 -12.33 19.92 20.33
N THR A 60 -12.59 21.17 19.95
CA THR A 60 -13.56 22.01 20.68
C THR A 60 -14.98 21.46 20.62
N LEU A 61 -15.40 20.95 19.46
CA LEU A 61 -16.72 20.31 19.31
C LEU A 61 -16.81 19.02 20.14
N SER A 62 -15.79 18.17 20.06
CA SER A 62 -15.73 16.93 20.85
C SER A 62 -15.83 17.21 22.36
N ASN A 63 -15.09 18.23 22.84
CA ASN A 63 -15.15 18.64 24.24
C ASN A 63 -16.54 19.20 24.63
N ALA A 64 -17.20 19.96 23.74
CA ALA A 64 -18.55 20.45 23.98
C ALA A 64 -19.55 19.29 24.11
N TYR A 65 -19.50 18.32 23.19
CA TYR A 65 -20.35 17.13 23.24
C TYR A 65 -20.11 16.28 24.50
N ALA A 66 -18.85 16.10 24.91
CA ALA A 66 -18.53 15.38 26.13
C ALA A 66 -19.09 16.07 27.40
N CYS A 67 -19.04 17.40 27.44
CA CYS A 67 -19.62 18.20 28.51
C CYS A 67 -21.15 18.04 28.55
N ASP A 68 -21.82 18.11 27.40
CA ASP A 68 -23.27 17.95 27.33
C ASP A 68 -23.72 16.53 27.66
N GLN A 69 -22.98 15.51 27.22
CA GLN A 69 -23.22 14.12 27.62
C GLN A 69 -23.17 13.96 29.14
N THR A 70 -22.16 14.54 29.79
CA THR A 70 -22.03 14.49 31.27
C THR A 70 -23.23 15.14 31.97
N LYS A 71 -23.75 16.25 31.44
CA LYS A 71 -24.96 16.90 31.98
C LYS A 71 -26.19 16.02 31.79
N HIS A 72 -26.35 15.43 30.61
CA HIS A 72 -27.48 14.55 30.32
C HIS A 72 -27.46 13.29 31.19
N ASP A 73 -26.30 12.68 31.41
CA ASP A 73 -26.15 11.53 32.28
C ASP A 73 -26.57 11.86 33.72
N ALA A 74 -26.18 13.03 34.24
CA ALA A 74 -26.61 13.49 35.56
C ALA A 74 -28.14 13.71 35.64
N ILE A 75 -28.76 14.25 34.59
CA ILE A 75 -30.22 14.42 34.52
C ILE A 75 -30.93 13.06 34.50
N VAL A 76 -30.43 12.11 33.70
CA VAL A 76 -31.00 10.76 33.62
C VAL A 76 -30.94 10.06 34.99
N GLN A 77 -29.80 10.16 35.68
CA GLN A 77 -29.66 9.61 37.03
C GLN A 77 -30.65 10.24 38.01
N LEU A 78 -30.80 11.57 38.00
CA LEU A 78 -31.75 12.28 38.86
C LEU A 78 -33.20 11.83 38.60
N LEU A 79 -33.59 11.74 37.32
CA LEU A 79 -34.94 11.33 36.93
C LEU A 79 -35.22 9.87 37.30
N SER A 80 -34.23 8.98 37.11
CA SER A 80 -34.34 7.58 37.50
C SER A 80 -34.53 7.40 39.00
N ASN A 81 -33.76 8.13 39.81
CA ASN A 81 -33.89 8.11 41.27
C ASN A 81 -35.27 8.62 41.73
N ARG A 82 -35.78 9.69 41.10
CA ARG A 82 -37.12 10.22 41.38
C ARG A 82 -38.20 9.20 41.04
N GLN A 83 -38.13 8.59 39.86
CA GLN A 83 -39.09 7.57 39.43
C GLN A 83 -39.10 6.38 40.39
N GLU A 84 -37.94 5.92 40.83
CA GLU A 84 -37.84 4.80 41.76
C GLU A 84 -38.41 5.16 43.15
N HIS A 85 -38.18 6.38 43.62
CA HIS A 85 -38.80 6.87 44.85
C HIS A 85 -40.33 6.93 44.73
N ASP A 86 -40.86 7.49 43.65
CA ASP A 86 -42.30 7.58 43.40
C ASP A 86 -42.94 6.18 43.29
N ARG A 87 -42.26 5.23 42.66
CA ARG A 87 -42.69 3.82 42.58
C ARG A 87 -42.80 3.19 43.97
N ARG A 88 -41.83 3.42 44.86
CA ARG A 88 -41.85 2.90 46.23
C ARG A 88 -42.99 3.52 47.03
N ARG A 89 -43.13 4.84 46.97
CA ARG A 89 -44.21 5.56 47.64
C ARG A 89 -45.58 5.06 47.20
N LEU A 90 -45.80 4.89 45.90
CA LEU A 90 -47.05 4.36 45.37
C LEU A 90 -47.32 2.92 45.85
N ALA A 91 -46.29 2.08 45.93
CA ALA A 91 -46.43 0.72 46.46
C ALA A 91 -46.78 0.71 47.95
N GLU A 92 -46.19 1.60 48.75
CA GLU A 92 -46.52 1.80 50.16
C GLU A 92 -47.96 2.29 50.33
N ASP A 93 -48.37 3.31 49.58
CA ASP A 93 -49.74 3.84 49.60
C ASP A 93 -50.77 2.76 49.20
N LEU A 94 -50.46 1.95 48.19
CA LEU A 94 -51.31 0.80 47.82
C LEU A 94 -51.40 -0.25 48.92
N ASN A 95 -50.29 -0.54 49.61
CA ASN A 95 -50.30 -1.49 50.71
C ASN A 95 -51.11 -0.97 51.90
N VAL A 96 -50.99 0.32 52.23
CA VAL A 96 -51.81 0.98 53.25
C VAL A 96 -53.29 0.94 52.85
N PHE A 97 -53.62 1.23 51.59
CA PHE A 97 -54.98 1.16 51.09
C PHE A 97 -55.56 -0.25 51.20
N ARG A 98 -54.80 -1.27 50.76
CA ARG A 98 -55.17 -2.68 50.90
C ARG A 98 -55.40 -3.06 52.36
N ALA A 99 -54.49 -2.67 53.25
CA ALA A 99 -54.59 -2.97 54.67
C ALA A 99 -55.75 -2.23 55.36
N LYS A 100 -56.24 -1.11 54.81
CA LYS A 100 -57.35 -0.37 55.44
C LYS A 100 -58.72 -0.74 54.89
N TYR A 101 -58.80 -1.11 53.61
CA TYR A 101 -60.07 -1.23 52.91
C TYR A 101 -60.27 -2.58 52.20
N GLN A 102 -59.25 -3.44 52.14
CA GLN A 102 -59.32 -4.76 51.50
C GLN A 102 -58.96 -5.86 52.51
N GLN A 103 -59.33 -5.67 53.77
CA GLN A 103 -59.20 -6.70 54.78
C GLN A 103 -60.20 -7.82 54.52
N ALA A 104 -59.76 -9.07 54.73
CA ALA A 104 -60.61 -10.24 54.53
C ALA A 104 -61.86 -10.24 55.41
N THR A 105 -61.78 -9.59 56.57
CA THR A 105 -62.88 -9.42 57.52
C THR A 105 -63.99 -8.49 57.02
N ASP A 106 -63.66 -7.53 56.15
CA ASP A 106 -64.59 -6.51 55.67
C ASP A 106 -65.29 -6.95 54.37
N ALA A 107 -64.95 -8.14 53.86
CA ALA A 107 -65.60 -8.74 52.71
C ALA A 107 -67.06 -9.09 53.04
N ARG A 108 -67.95 -8.83 52.07
CA ARG A 108 -69.39 -9.10 52.19
C ARG A 108 -69.74 -10.57 52.47
N GLU A 109 -68.83 -11.48 52.13
CA GLU A 109 -68.96 -12.93 52.29
C GLU A 109 -68.01 -13.47 53.38
N SER A 110 -67.53 -12.62 54.28
CA SER A 110 -66.61 -13.02 55.36
C SER A 110 -67.23 -14.06 56.31
N ASP A 111 -68.54 -14.01 56.50
CA ASP A 111 -69.35 -14.97 57.26
C ASP A 111 -69.57 -16.31 56.50
N LEU A 112 -69.62 -16.28 55.18
CA LEU A 112 -69.70 -17.47 54.31
C LEU A 112 -68.37 -18.22 54.20
N ASN A 113 -67.24 -17.55 54.45
CA ASN A 113 -65.89 -18.11 54.35
C ASN A 113 -65.35 -18.67 55.69
N LEU A 114 -66.18 -18.76 56.73
CA LEU A 114 -65.83 -19.54 57.92
C LEU A 114 -65.74 -21.02 57.52
N ASN A 115 -64.53 -21.56 57.57
CA ASN A 115 -64.18 -22.95 57.23
C ASN A 115 -64.88 -24.04 58.08
N ASP A 116 -65.89 -23.68 58.88
CA ASP A 116 -66.73 -24.59 59.67
C ASP A 116 -68.05 -24.95 58.97
N ILE A 117 -68.21 -24.64 57.69
CA ILE A 117 -69.25 -25.27 56.87
C ILE A 117 -68.68 -26.61 56.36
N THR A 118 -68.70 -27.63 57.21
CA THR A 118 -68.53 -29.03 56.79
C THR A 118 -69.78 -29.46 55.99
N GLN A 119 -69.90 -28.97 54.77
CA GLN A 119 -70.87 -29.46 53.81
C GLN A 119 -70.28 -30.69 53.12
N SER A 120 -70.52 -31.86 53.75
CA SER A 120 -70.49 -33.13 53.03
C SER A 120 -71.65 -33.13 52.03
N ILE A 121 -71.38 -32.75 50.79
CA ILE A 121 -72.37 -32.80 49.70
C ILE A 121 -71.75 -33.53 48.50
N ASN A 122 -71.85 -34.85 48.50
CA ASN A 122 -71.66 -35.69 47.30
C ASN A 122 -72.96 -35.76 46.49
N SER A 123 -73.57 -34.60 46.21
CA SER A 123 -74.82 -34.52 45.43
C SER A 123 -75.03 -33.12 44.86
N SER A 124 -74.24 -32.77 43.87
CA SER A 124 -74.56 -31.90 42.72
C SER A 124 -73.28 -31.76 41.89
N CYS A 125 -73.40 -31.13 40.72
CA CYS A 125 -72.36 -30.85 39.73
C CYS A 125 -71.08 -30.17 40.31
N LEU A 126 -70.24 -30.89 41.05
CA LEU A 126 -69.12 -30.35 41.85
C LEU A 126 -67.75 -30.90 41.43
N TYR A 127 -67.72 -31.93 40.58
CA TYR A 127 -66.47 -32.49 40.05
C TYR A 127 -66.57 -32.53 38.53
N PHE A 128 -65.78 -31.68 37.88
CA PHE A 128 -65.62 -31.67 36.43
C PHE A 128 -64.26 -32.26 36.09
N ASP A 129 -64.20 -33.23 35.17
CA ASP A 129 -62.92 -33.81 34.71
C ASP A 129 -61.98 -32.77 34.07
N GLY A 130 -62.50 -31.59 33.68
CA GLY A 130 -61.70 -30.45 33.23
C GLY A 130 -61.11 -29.58 34.34
N GLU A 131 -61.55 -29.74 35.59
CA GLU A 131 -61.02 -29.02 36.75
C GLU A 131 -59.71 -29.68 37.20
N ASP A 132 -58.61 -29.29 36.56
CA ASP A 132 -57.30 -29.85 36.87
C ASP A 132 -56.80 -29.42 38.26
N ARG A 133 -57.09 -30.25 39.26
CA ARG A 133 -56.57 -30.12 40.63
C ARG A 133 -55.05 -30.20 40.71
N ASN A 134 -54.39 -30.80 39.71
CA ASN A 134 -52.93 -30.90 39.62
C ASN A 134 -52.30 -29.76 38.81
N LYS A 135 -53.08 -28.72 38.46
CA LYS A 135 -52.59 -27.52 37.77
C LYS A 135 -51.31 -26.93 38.39
N PRO A 136 -51.19 -26.72 39.72
CA PRO A 136 -49.96 -26.14 40.28
C PRO A 136 -48.73 -27.02 40.07
N ASP A 137 -48.89 -28.35 40.14
CA ASP A 137 -47.81 -29.30 39.88
C ASP A 137 -47.44 -29.36 38.40
N ARG A 138 -48.43 -29.29 37.50
CA ARG A 138 -48.19 -29.20 36.05
C ARG A 138 -47.45 -27.91 35.70
N GLU A 139 -47.88 -26.77 36.22
CA GLU A 139 -47.22 -25.48 36.00
C GLU A 139 -45.79 -25.49 36.52
N ARG A 140 -45.55 -26.08 37.70
CA ARG A 140 -44.20 -26.26 38.25
C ARG A 140 -43.33 -27.10 37.33
N LYS A 141 -43.84 -28.22 36.81
CA LYS A 141 -43.12 -29.08 35.86
C LYS A 141 -42.82 -28.34 34.55
N GLN A 142 -43.79 -27.61 34.00
CA GLN A 142 -43.62 -26.83 32.77
C GLN A 142 -42.59 -25.71 32.95
N LYS A 143 -42.64 -24.96 34.06
CA LYS A 143 -41.63 -23.95 34.41
C LYS A 143 -40.24 -24.57 34.50
N ASN A 144 -40.11 -25.70 35.22
CA ASN A 144 -38.82 -26.39 35.34
C ASN A 144 -38.29 -26.90 34.00
N GLN A 145 -39.15 -27.43 33.12
CA GLN A 145 -38.77 -27.85 31.77
C GLN A 145 -38.31 -26.66 30.94
N MET A 146 -39.08 -25.56 30.94
CA MET A 146 -38.75 -24.33 30.23
C MET A 146 -37.42 -23.74 30.70
N THR A 147 -37.20 -23.65 32.02
CA THR A 147 -35.93 -23.20 32.59
C THR A 147 -34.77 -24.09 32.14
N ARG A 148 -34.93 -25.42 32.18
CA ARG A 148 -33.89 -26.35 31.71
C ARG A 148 -33.57 -26.15 30.23
N TRP A 149 -34.58 -25.99 29.37
CA TRP A 149 -34.37 -25.75 27.95
C TRP A 149 -33.66 -24.43 27.68
N ILE A 150 -34.06 -23.36 28.36
CA ILE A 150 -33.41 -22.05 28.21
C ILE A 150 -31.94 -22.13 28.64
N VAL A 151 -31.66 -22.76 29.78
CA VAL A 151 -30.28 -22.94 30.27
C VAL A 151 -29.45 -23.72 29.25
N GLU A 152 -29.98 -24.82 28.72
CA GLU A 152 -29.29 -25.64 27.75
C GLU A 152 -29.06 -24.91 26.42
N GLN A 153 -30.04 -24.15 25.93
CA GLN A 153 -29.90 -23.31 24.74
C GLN A 153 -28.86 -22.20 24.94
N CYS A 154 -28.87 -21.54 26.09
CA CYS A 154 -27.85 -20.55 26.43
C CYS A 154 -26.46 -21.17 26.46
N ARG A 155 -26.32 -22.36 27.08
CA ARG A 155 -25.06 -23.10 27.14
C ARG A 155 -24.54 -23.45 25.74
N GLN A 156 -25.41 -24.00 24.88
CA GLN A 156 -25.07 -24.35 23.50
C GLN A 156 -24.63 -23.11 22.71
N LYS A 157 -25.37 -22.01 22.82
CA LYS A 157 -25.03 -20.75 22.15
C LYS A 157 -23.69 -20.18 22.64
N CYS A 158 -23.40 -20.27 23.94
CA CYS A 158 -22.11 -19.85 24.48
C CYS A 158 -20.96 -20.69 23.92
N LEU A 159 -21.13 -22.01 23.82
CA LEU A 159 -20.13 -22.90 23.22
C LEU A 159 -19.91 -22.61 21.74
N GLU A 160 -20.97 -22.39 20.97
CA GLU A 160 -20.88 -22.05 19.55
C GLU A 160 -20.13 -20.72 19.33
N ILE A 161 -20.40 -19.71 20.17
CA ILE A 161 -19.68 -18.43 20.14
C ILE A 161 -18.20 -18.64 20.47
N GLU A 162 -17.88 -19.50 21.44
CA GLU A 162 -16.49 -19.79 21.80
C GLU A 162 -15.77 -20.54 20.67
N GLU A 163 -16.42 -21.54 20.07
CA GLU A 163 -15.90 -22.26 18.91
C GLU A 163 -15.63 -21.31 17.74
N GLN A 164 -16.58 -20.44 17.38
CA GLN A 164 -16.42 -19.43 16.35
C GLN A 164 -15.23 -18.50 16.64
N ARG A 165 -15.09 -18.04 17.89
CA ARG A 165 -13.93 -17.22 18.28
C ARG A 165 -12.61 -17.96 18.13
N MET A 166 -12.57 -19.26 18.43
CA MET A 166 -11.35 -20.06 18.26
C MET A 166 -11.04 -20.29 16.78
N THR A 167 -12.05 -20.55 15.94
CA THR A 167 -11.87 -20.68 14.49
C THR A 167 -11.39 -19.39 13.85
N ASP A 168 -11.95 -18.25 14.27
CA ASP A 168 -11.53 -16.93 13.76
C ASP A 168 -10.08 -16.63 14.14
N ARG A 169 -9.69 -16.89 15.40
CA ARG A 169 -8.29 -16.74 15.82
C ARG A 169 -7.34 -17.66 15.05
N ALA A 170 -7.74 -18.90 14.79
CA ALA A 170 -6.94 -19.84 14.01
C ALA A 170 -6.80 -19.36 12.55
N TYR A 171 -7.87 -18.81 11.98
CA TYR A 171 -7.85 -18.21 10.66
C TYR A 171 -6.89 -17.01 10.59
N ASP A 172 -6.98 -16.09 11.55
CA ASP A 172 -6.09 -14.91 11.62
C ASP A 172 -4.62 -15.33 11.74
N TYR A 173 -4.32 -16.31 12.58
CA TYR A 173 -2.97 -16.85 12.70
C TYR A 173 -2.47 -17.44 11.38
N ASN A 174 -3.30 -18.20 10.67
CA ASN A 174 -2.97 -18.75 9.36
C ASN A 174 -2.72 -17.64 8.33
N GLN A 175 -3.52 -16.57 8.33
CA GLN A 175 -3.31 -15.43 7.45
C GLN A 175 -1.96 -14.75 7.70
N LEU A 176 -1.60 -14.55 8.97
CA LEU A 176 -0.29 -14.00 9.34
C LEU A 176 0.86 -14.90 8.86
N ALA A 177 0.74 -16.22 9.05
CA ALA A 177 1.73 -17.18 8.59
C ALA A 177 1.90 -17.16 7.06
N VAL A 178 0.79 -17.07 6.31
CA VAL A 178 0.82 -16.93 4.84
C VAL A 178 1.51 -15.63 4.42
N VAL A 179 1.18 -14.51 5.06
CA VAL A 179 1.79 -13.21 4.78
C VAL A 179 3.30 -13.26 5.01
N ASP A 180 3.75 -13.85 6.11
CA ASP A 180 5.19 -13.98 6.39
C ASP A 180 5.88 -14.90 5.39
N HIS A 181 5.24 -16.02 5.01
CA HIS A 181 5.76 -16.87 3.95
C HIS A 181 5.90 -16.11 2.63
N LEU A 182 4.91 -15.31 2.24
CA LEU A 182 4.97 -14.49 1.02
C LEU A 182 6.13 -13.49 1.05
N LYS A 183 6.35 -12.81 2.19
CA LYS A 183 7.51 -11.90 2.35
C LYS A 183 8.83 -12.64 2.15
N THR A 184 8.97 -13.85 2.71
CA THR A 184 10.20 -14.64 2.54
C THR A 184 10.41 -15.05 1.09
N LEU A 185 9.35 -15.46 0.39
CA LEU A 185 9.42 -15.81 -1.04
C LEU A 185 9.79 -14.60 -1.90
N GLU A 186 9.20 -13.44 -1.63
CA GLU A 186 9.53 -12.20 -2.34
C GLU A 186 11.00 -11.82 -2.16
N ALA A 187 11.51 -11.87 -0.93
CA ALA A 187 12.92 -11.60 -0.64
C ALA A 187 13.86 -12.55 -1.40
N ILE A 188 13.52 -13.85 -1.44
CA ILE A 188 14.28 -14.86 -2.20
C ILE A 188 14.23 -14.56 -3.70
N GLN A 189 13.05 -14.24 -4.25
CA GLN A 189 12.90 -13.89 -5.66
C GLN A 189 13.70 -12.64 -6.03
N MET A 190 13.65 -11.58 -5.22
CA MET A 190 14.45 -10.38 -5.44
C MET A 190 15.95 -10.69 -5.42
N LYS A 191 16.40 -11.52 -4.48
CA LYS A 191 17.80 -11.95 -4.40
C LYS A 191 18.22 -12.71 -5.67
N ARG A 192 17.39 -13.63 -6.17
CA ARG A 192 17.63 -14.37 -7.41
C ARG A 192 17.67 -13.44 -8.64
N ARG A 193 16.73 -12.49 -8.74
CA ARG A 193 16.72 -11.50 -9.83
C ARG A 193 17.98 -10.63 -9.84
N ARG A 194 18.44 -10.19 -8.66
CA ARG A 194 19.70 -9.44 -8.52
C ARG A 194 20.90 -10.28 -8.93
N GLN A 195 20.97 -11.54 -8.48
CA GLN A 195 22.04 -12.47 -8.89
C GLN A 195 22.06 -12.68 -10.40
N LEU A 196 20.90 -12.92 -11.02
CA LEU A 196 20.79 -13.07 -12.47
C LEU A 196 21.26 -11.81 -13.20
N SER A 197 20.81 -10.63 -12.76
CA SER A 197 21.23 -9.35 -13.35
C SER A 197 22.74 -9.14 -13.24
N ASN A 198 23.33 -9.45 -12.09
CA ASN A 198 24.78 -9.39 -11.89
C ASN A 198 25.53 -10.37 -12.79
N ASN A 199 25.03 -11.60 -12.95
CA ASN A 199 25.62 -12.61 -13.82
C ASN A 199 25.58 -12.17 -15.29
N ILE A 200 24.44 -11.64 -15.76
CA ILE A 200 24.30 -11.10 -17.12
C ILE A 200 25.27 -9.92 -17.32
N LYS A 201 25.37 -9.01 -16.34
CA LYS A 201 26.30 -7.89 -16.40
C LYS A 201 27.75 -8.37 -16.49
N ALA A 202 28.14 -9.35 -15.68
CA ALA A 202 29.49 -9.92 -15.70
C ALA A 202 29.80 -10.60 -17.03
N PHE A 203 28.85 -11.37 -17.57
CA PHE A 203 28.96 -12.00 -18.89
C PHE A 203 29.15 -10.96 -20.00
N ASN A 204 28.28 -9.94 -20.08
CA ASN A 204 28.37 -8.89 -21.08
C ASN A 204 29.69 -8.10 -20.99
N GLN A 205 30.19 -7.86 -19.77
CA GLN A 205 31.50 -7.22 -19.56
C GLN A 205 32.66 -8.10 -20.02
N ALA A 206 32.59 -9.41 -19.80
CA ALA A 206 33.59 -10.36 -20.27
C ALA A 206 33.63 -10.42 -21.80
N GLU A 207 32.46 -10.53 -22.44
CA GLU A 207 32.29 -10.48 -23.89
C GLU A 207 32.82 -9.16 -24.47
N GLN A 208 32.47 -8.03 -23.87
CA GLN A 208 32.96 -6.72 -24.33
C GLN A 208 34.49 -6.62 -24.27
N LYS A 209 35.11 -7.10 -23.18
CA LYS A 209 36.57 -7.15 -23.05
C LYS A 209 37.20 -8.06 -24.09
N GLN A 210 36.58 -9.21 -24.38
CA GLN A 210 37.08 -10.14 -25.39
C GLN A 210 36.97 -9.55 -26.81
N CYS A 211 35.85 -8.91 -27.15
CA CYS A 211 35.70 -8.17 -28.40
C CYS A 211 36.73 -7.05 -28.54
N GLN A 212 36.94 -6.25 -27.48
CA GLN A 212 37.98 -5.20 -27.48
C GLN A 212 39.38 -5.76 -27.69
N ARG A 213 39.71 -6.92 -27.08
CA ARG A 213 40.98 -7.60 -27.30
C ARG A 213 41.15 -8.03 -28.75
N ARG A 214 40.15 -8.70 -29.34
CA ARG A 214 40.16 -9.10 -30.75
C ARG A 214 40.37 -7.90 -31.68
N VAL A 215 39.67 -6.79 -31.44
CA VAL A 215 39.82 -5.56 -32.24
C VAL A 215 41.23 -4.97 -32.11
N ARG A 216 41.80 -4.95 -30.90
CA ARG A 216 43.19 -4.48 -30.71
C ARG A 216 44.19 -5.39 -31.41
N GLU A 217 44.04 -6.70 -31.29
CA GLU A 217 44.91 -7.67 -31.98
C GLU A 217 44.85 -7.49 -33.50
N THR A 218 43.66 -7.25 -34.06
CA THR A 218 43.52 -6.96 -35.50
C THR A 218 44.17 -5.62 -35.88
N MET A 219 44.00 -4.56 -35.06
CA MET A 219 44.63 -3.27 -35.32
C MET A 219 46.16 -3.36 -35.24
N GLU A 220 46.70 -4.02 -34.21
CA GLU A 220 48.16 -4.23 -34.09
C GLU A 220 48.73 -5.04 -35.25
N TYR A 221 47.97 -6.01 -35.78
CA TYR A 221 48.37 -6.76 -36.97
C TYR A 221 48.35 -5.90 -38.24
N GLU A 222 47.31 -5.07 -38.41
CA GLU A 222 47.22 -4.12 -39.53
C GLU A 222 48.33 -3.06 -39.46
N ASP A 223 48.62 -2.52 -38.28
CA ASP A 223 49.71 -1.57 -38.05
C ASP A 223 51.06 -2.19 -38.38
N LYS A 224 51.35 -3.40 -37.89
CA LYS A 224 52.58 -4.15 -38.23
C LYS A 224 52.68 -4.41 -39.73
N LYS A 225 51.57 -4.80 -40.36
CA LYS A 225 51.53 -5.01 -41.82
C LYS A 225 51.80 -3.70 -42.55
N GLN A 226 51.22 -2.59 -42.10
CA GLN A 226 51.42 -1.27 -42.70
C GLN A 226 52.84 -0.77 -42.48
N GLU A 227 53.45 -1.04 -41.32
CA GLU A 227 54.85 -0.77 -41.05
C GLU A 227 55.77 -1.56 -42.00
N ILE A 228 55.51 -2.86 -42.19
CA ILE A 228 56.26 -3.70 -43.13
C ILE A 228 56.07 -3.20 -44.57
N THR A 229 54.84 -2.89 -45.00
CA THR A 229 54.62 -2.36 -46.36
C THR A 229 55.26 -1.00 -46.53
N ASN A 230 55.21 -0.11 -45.53
CA ASN A 230 55.90 1.17 -45.54
C ASN A 230 57.41 0.94 -45.68
N MET A 231 58.05 0.11 -44.84
CA MET A 231 59.48 -0.21 -44.97
C MET A 231 59.81 -0.78 -46.37
N LEU A 232 59.01 -1.73 -46.86
CA LEU A 232 59.22 -2.34 -48.18
C LEU A 232 59.05 -1.34 -49.32
N THR A 233 58.19 -0.33 -49.16
CA THR A 233 57.92 0.72 -50.18
C THR A 233 58.73 1.99 -49.97
N GLU A 234 59.39 2.10 -48.81
CA GLU A 234 60.24 3.21 -48.43
C GLU A 234 61.41 3.31 -49.41
N GLU A 235 61.84 4.56 -49.53
CA GLU A 235 62.75 5.03 -50.56
C GLU A 235 64.14 4.41 -50.49
N ILE A 236 64.50 3.87 -49.31
CA ILE A 236 65.77 3.21 -49.05
C ILE A 236 65.77 1.80 -49.67
N LEU A 237 64.71 1.01 -49.46
CA LEU A 237 64.62 -0.38 -49.93
C LEU A 237 64.12 -0.51 -51.37
N THR A 238 63.29 0.43 -51.85
CA THR A 238 62.78 0.42 -53.25
C THR A 238 63.69 1.09 -54.26
N GLU A 239 64.81 1.67 -53.82
CA GLU A 239 65.87 2.10 -54.71
C GLU A 239 65.43 3.09 -55.80
N LYS A 240 64.48 3.99 -55.49
CA LYS A 240 63.82 4.83 -56.49
C LYS A 240 64.82 5.78 -57.17
N LYS A 241 64.99 5.66 -58.50
CA LYS A 241 66.01 6.36 -59.32
C LYS A 241 65.96 7.90 -59.30
N TYR A 242 64.83 8.51 -58.91
CA TYR A 242 64.68 9.96 -58.91
C TYR A 242 65.26 10.65 -57.66
N LEU A 243 65.61 9.88 -56.62
CA LEU A 243 66.16 10.42 -55.36
C LEU A 243 67.57 10.98 -55.52
N SER A 244 68.29 10.63 -56.58
CA SER A 244 69.60 11.22 -56.90
C SER A 244 69.49 12.58 -57.59
N LYS A 245 68.28 13.08 -57.91
CA LYS A 245 68.08 14.37 -58.61
C LYS A 245 68.16 15.52 -57.62
N PHE A 246 68.93 16.54 -57.95
CA PHE A 246 69.06 17.74 -57.12
C PHE A 246 67.82 18.64 -57.28
N GLN A 247 67.25 19.13 -56.17
CA GLN A 247 65.98 19.87 -56.18
C GLN A 247 66.04 21.19 -56.96
N PHE A 248 67.23 21.76 -57.14
CA PHE A 248 67.46 23.02 -57.84
C PHE A 248 68.08 22.88 -59.24
N SER A 249 68.31 21.65 -59.73
CA SER A 249 68.87 21.44 -61.06
C SER A 249 68.54 20.05 -61.60
N THR A 250 68.00 20.02 -62.82
CA THR A 250 67.69 18.78 -63.55
C THR A 250 68.94 18.02 -64.00
N GLN A 251 70.11 18.68 -64.03
CA GLN A 251 71.36 18.12 -64.53
C GLN A 251 72.31 17.63 -63.42
N HIS A 252 72.20 18.19 -62.21
CA HIS A 252 73.09 17.83 -61.11
C HIS A 252 72.51 16.71 -60.23
N ARG A 253 73.38 15.82 -59.77
CA ARG A 253 73.04 14.72 -58.85
C ARG A 253 73.56 14.99 -57.44
N LEU A 254 72.85 14.49 -56.43
CA LEU A 254 73.29 14.57 -55.03
C LEU A 254 74.54 13.68 -54.79
N LEU A 255 75.59 14.25 -54.18
CA LEU A 255 76.88 13.60 -53.93
C LEU A 255 76.82 12.41 -52.96
N ILE A 256 75.82 12.37 -52.06
CA ILE A 256 75.73 11.40 -50.97
C ILE A 256 75.03 10.08 -51.39
N ARG A 257 74.32 10.07 -52.54
CA ARG A 257 73.65 8.87 -53.09
C ARG A 257 73.77 8.77 -54.62
N PRO A 258 74.97 8.59 -55.19
CA PRO A 258 75.12 8.32 -56.62
C PRO A 258 74.67 6.90 -56.94
N LYS A 259 73.82 6.74 -57.96
CA LYS A 259 73.39 5.43 -58.47
C LYS A 259 73.71 5.31 -59.96
N ASP A 260 74.02 4.09 -60.38
CA ASP A 260 74.55 3.77 -61.71
C ASP A 260 73.68 4.29 -62.87
N MET A 261 74.33 4.46 -64.02
CA MET A 261 73.76 5.09 -65.23
C MET A 261 72.43 4.44 -65.65
N SER A 262 71.49 5.25 -66.15
CA SER A 262 70.20 4.71 -66.57
C SER A 262 70.41 3.70 -67.71
N SER A 263 69.66 2.60 -67.70
CA SER A 263 69.76 1.52 -68.70
C SER A 263 69.59 1.99 -70.14
N SER A 264 68.99 3.17 -70.38
CA SER A 264 68.91 3.83 -71.69
C SER A 264 70.22 4.47 -72.18
N SER A 265 71.24 4.55 -71.33
CA SER A 265 72.58 5.09 -71.64
C SER A 265 73.65 4.00 -71.72
N SER A 266 73.26 2.73 -71.61
CA SER A 266 74.14 1.56 -71.71
C SER A 266 74.03 0.79 -73.03
N THR A 267 73.19 1.22 -73.97
CA THR A 267 73.14 0.63 -75.32
C THR A 267 74.09 1.38 -76.22
N ARG A 268 75.23 0.75 -76.51
CA ARG A 268 76.16 1.09 -77.58
C ARG A 268 76.49 -0.18 -78.35
#